data_AF-A2EET8-F1
#
_entry.id   AF-A2EET8-F1
#
_cell.length_a   1.000
_cell.length_b   1.000
_cell.length_c   1.000
_cell.angle_alpha   90.00
_cell.angle_beta   90.00
_cell.angle_gamma   90.00
#
_symmetry.space_group_name_H-M   'P 1'
#
loop_
_entity.id
_entity.type
_entity.pdbx_description
1 polymer ?
#
loop_
_entity_poly.entity_id
_entity_poly.type
_entity_poly.pdbx_seq_one_letter_code
_entity_poly.pdbx_strand_id
1 'polypeptide(L)'
;MKDFSTDLSLEDLKAFMGSHDARIAFRNSDPKLLAFFSNEIVIQKLIQIVFTEENSSISDFKDALSLRCTPFFKIIIKSETFSQFFYRAIKVVSMSPETCTVDRLNKIRGVLPRILAFLRNTELQNSTFYQYALEMFDILVHNFNSTNLYFLYDFLNSGIPSFTLTEEDFESIIFKDQKINSAAIPLLSLLNSGIKLQFNFSNYIHDHFISFLLYALLRDTPLFDSMKILEILSAEIENSRKDKVVKGIVCQFYDNAHPYIKSQIIKRFHILPIDFVKVLFDPETNNHVAKSILDLMISKNVLRQNVADFVNDKTLQDFPETFPFIVTIFEKLPDLRPMKFNEYLQQYNGRVIVPEQKRPTPTPFRFN
;
A
#
# COMPACT_ATOMS: atom_id res chain seq x y z
N MET A 1 36.34 -0.15 36.16
CA MET A 1 35.73 0.74 35.14
C MET A 1 36.81 1.67 34.63
N LYS A 2 37.14 1.61 33.34
CA LYS A 2 38.09 2.56 32.71
C LYS A 2 37.48 3.96 32.76
N ASP A 3 38.31 4.98 32.99
CA ASP A 3 37.90 6.37 32.82
C ASP A 3 37.46 6.59 31.37
N PHE A 4 36.23 7.07 31.19
CA PHE A 4 35.69 7.39 29.88
C PHE A 4 36.26 8.74 29.42
N SER A 5 37.50 8.75 28.94
CA SER A 5 38.08 9.92 28.29
C SER A 5 37.40 10.17 26.94
N THR A 6 37.38 11.43 26.49
CA THR A 6 36.81 11.88 25.20
C THR A 6 37.55 11.34 23.97
N ASP A 7 38.71 10.71 24.16
CA ASP A 7 39.57 10.16 23.11
C ASP A 7 39.18 8.75 22.64
N LEU A 8 38.00 8.26 23.04
CA LEU A 8 37.53 6.93 22.66
C LEU A 8 37.39 6.79 21.13
N SER A 9 37.99 5.77 20.53
CA SER A 9 37.83 5.50 19.09
C SER A 9 36.42 4.99 18.75
N LEU A 10 36.04 5.01 17.47
CA LEU A 10 34.76 4.44 17.00
C LEU A 10 34.66 2.93 17.31
N GLU A 11 35.75 2.19 17.14
CA GLU A 11 35.82 0.76 17.43
C GLU A 11 35.71 0.46 18.93
N ASP A 12 36.36 1.26 19.78
CA ASP A 12 36.23 1.12 21.23
C ASP A 12 34.80 1.39 21.70
N LEU A 13 34.14 2.41 21.12
CA LEU A 13 32.75 2.72 21.43
C LEU A 13 31.81 1.59 21.00
N LYS A 14 32.05 1.02 19.82
CA LYS A 14 31.28 -0.10 19.27
C LYS A 14 31.44 -1.36 20.13
N ALA A 15 32.66 -1.71 20.50
CA ALA A 15 32.95 -2.82 21.40
C ALA A 15 32.30 -2.63 22.78
N PHE A 16 32.35 -1.40 23.31
CA PHE A 16 31.69 -1.06 24.56
C PHE A 16 30.17 -1.23 24.47
N MET A 17 29.52 -0.68 23.43
CA MET A 17 28.06 -0.76 23.25
C MET A 17 27.55 -2.19 23.10
N GLY A 18 28.33 -3.08 22.50
CA GLY A 18 28.02 -4.51 22.39
C GLY A 18 28.26 -5.32 23.67
N SER A 19 28.94 -4.75 24.68
CA SER A 19 29.32 -5.48 25.89
C SER A 19 28.14 -5.74 26.83
N HIS A 20 28.21 -6.86 27.55
CA HIS A 20 27.25 -7.20 28.61
C HIS A 20 27.24 -6.14 29.72
N ASP A 21 28.41 -5.59 30.05
CA ASP A 21 28.60 -4.57 31.08
C ASP A 21 27.89 -3.26 30.73
N ALA A 22 27.95 -2.82 29.47
CA ALA A 22 27.19 -1.65 29.03
C ALA A 22 25.69 -1.87 29.18
N ARG A 23 25.17 -3.05 28.81
CA ARG A 23 23.74 -3.40 28.97
C ARG A 23 23.30 -3.37 30.43
N ILE A 24 24.12 -3.89 31.36
CA ILE A 24 23.84 -3.81 32.81
C ILE A 24 23.89 -2.35 33.29
N ALA A 25 24.91 -1.60 32.89
CA ALA A 25 25.09 -0.21 33.33
C ALA A 25 23.97 0.71 32.83
N PHE A 26 23.45 0.50 31.61
CA PHE A 26 22.26 1.20 31.11
C PHE A 26 21.00 0.87 31.90
N ARG A 27 20.81 -0.39 32.31
CA ARG A 27 19.67 -0.79 33.15
C ARG A 27 19.75 -0.15 34.54
N ASN A 28 20.94 -0.09 35.11
CA ASN A 28 21.17 0.45 36.46
C ASN A 28 21.28 1.99 36.49
N SER A 29 21.22 2.65 35.33
CA SER A 29 21.27 4.12 35.23
C SER A 29 22.53 4.74 35.87
N ASP A 30 23.70 4.16 35.61
CA ASP A 30 24.96 4.62 36.18
C ASP A 30 25.25 6.11 35.85
N PRO A 31 25.41 7.00 36.86
CA PRO A 31 25.60 8.43 36.64
C PRO A 31 26.82 8.80 35.80
N LYS A 32 27.94 8.06 35.92
CA LYS A 32 29.16 8.34 35.13
C LYS A 32 28.93 8.01 33.67
N LEU A 33 28.20 6.92 33.40
CA LEU A 33 27.83 6.51 32.06
C LEU A 33 26.84 7.50 31.43
N LEU A 34 25.86 7.96 32.20
CA LEU A 34 24.91 8.98 31.76
C LEU A 34 25.64 10.29 31.42
N ALA A 35 26.60 10.72 32.25
CA ALA A 35 27.43 11.90 31.97
C ALA A 35 28.26 11.74 30.68
N PHE A 36 28.85 10.55 30.47
CA PHE A 36 29.58 10.24 29.23
C PHE A 36 28.70 10.35 27.98
N PHE A 37 27.48 9.79 28.01
CA PHE A 37 26.54 9.87 26.89
C PHE A 37 25.80 11.19 26.76
N SER A 38 25.99 12.11 27.71
CA SER A 38 25.54 13.50 27.57
C SER A 38 26.51 14.35 26.73
N ASN A 39 27.69 13.81 26.38
CA ASN A 39 28.66 14.49 25.55
C ASN A 39 28.27 14.40 24.05
N GLU A 40 28.11 15.55 23.41
CA GLU A 40 27.71 15.66 21.99
C GLU A 40 28.68 14.95 21.02
N ILE A 41 29.98 14.90 21.31
CA ILE A 41 30.98 14.17 20.51
C ILE A 41 30.72 12.66 20.56
N VAL A 42 30.37 12.15 21.75
CA VAL A 42 30.04 10.73 21.94
C VAL A 42 28.75 10.40 21.20
N ILE A 43 27.75 11.28 21.27
CA ILE A 43 26.49 11.13 20.53
C ILE A 43 26.74 11.14 19.01
N GLN A 44 27.60 12.02 18.51
CA GLN A 44 27.97 12.05 17.10
C GLN A 44 28.60 10.72 16.64
N LYS A 45 29.52 10.16 17.44
CA LYS A 45 30.13 8.85 17.17
C LYS A 45 29.10 7.72 17.25
N LEU A 46 28.16 7.76 18.19
CA LEU A 46 27.04 6.80 18.24
C LEU A 46 26.19 6.85 16.97
N ILE A 47 25.85 8.05 16.50
CA ILE A 47 25.09 8.22 15.25
C ILE A 47 25.85 7.60 14.08
N GLN A 48 27.17 7.82 14.00
CA GLN A 48 28.02 7.21 12.98
C GLN A 48 28.00 5.69 13.04
N ILE A 49 28.13 5.08 14.21
CA ILE A 49 28.11 3.62 14.37
C ILE A 49 26.78 3.03 13.91
N VAL A 50 25.67 3.73 14.15
CA VAL A 50 24.32 3.16 13.98
C VAL A 50 23.77 3.39 12.59
N PHE A 51 23.99 4.58 12.03
CA PHE A 51 23.24 5.07 10.88
C PHE A 51 24.09 5.27 9.61
N THR A 52 25.40 4.98 9.62
CA THR A 52 26.22 4.95 8.39
C THR A 52 26.12 3.60 7.68
N GLU A 53 26.30 3.58 6.37
CA GLU A 53 26.12 2.39 5.51
C GLU A 53 27.06 1.24 5.86
N GLU A 54 28.31 1.54 6.21
CA GLU A 54 29.37 0.56 6.50
C GLU A 54 29.15 -0.27 7.77
N ASN A 55 28.25 0.16 8.66
CA ASN A 55 28.02 -0.52 9.94
C ASN A 55 26.70 -1.32 9.94
N SER A 56 26.83 -2.65 10.02
CA SER A 56 25.74 -3.62 10.04
C SER A 56 25.15 -3.88 11.44
N SER A 57 25.75 -3.34 12.52
CA SER A 57 25.38 -3.64 13.91
C SER A 57 24.13 -2.88 14.40
N ILE A 58 23.07 -2.90 13.59
CA ILE A 58 21.78 -2.31 13.92
C ILE A 58 21.16 -3.02 15.14
N SER A 59 21.42 -4.33 15.34
CA SER A 59 20.77 -5.11 16.40
C SER A 59 21.11 -4.62 17.80
N ASP A 60 22.38 -4.43 18.13
CA ASP A 60 22.81 -4.07 19.49
C ASP A 60 22.36 -2.67 19.92
N PHE A 61 22.37 -1.70 18.99
CA PHE A 61 21.84 -0.37 19.27
C PHE A 61 20.30 -0.32 19.22
N LYS A 62 19.65 -1.07 18.32
CA LYS A 62 18.19 -1.24 18.39
C LYS A 62 17.78 -1.87 19.71
N ASP A 63 18.57 -2.78 20.27
CA ASP A 63 18.31 -3.40 21.57
C ASP A 63 18.53 -2.41 22.71
N ALA A 64 19.59 -1.61 22.66
CA ALA A 64 19.82 -0.52 23.61
C ALA A 64 18.70 0.54 23.58
N LEU A 65 18.17 0.86 22.39
CA LEU A 65 17.00 1.73 22.20
C LEU A 65 15.65 1.02 22.45
N SER A 66 15.60 -0.31 22.44
CA SER A 66 14.37 -1.09 22.69
C SER A 66 13.98 -1.09 24.17
N LEU A 67 14.93 -0.77 25.05
CA LEU A 67 14.71 -0.60 26.47
C LEU A 67 13.96 0.72 26.70
N ARG A 68 12.63 0.63 26.55
CA ARG A 68 11.68 1.72 26.81
C ARG A 68 12.00 2.37 28.15
N CYS A 69 12.06 3.70 28.17
CA CYS A 69 12.16 4.51 29.39
C CYS A 69 13.46 4.40 30.21
N THR A 70 14.61 4.21 29.56
CA THR A 70 15.91 4.37 30.24
C THR A 70 16.33 5.84 30.33
N PRO A 71 17.01 6.28 31.41
CA PRO A 71 17.62 7.61 31.49
C PRO A 71 18.58 7.92 30.34
N PHE A 72 19.24 6.90 29.80
CA PHE A 72 20.07 6.99 28.61
C PHE A 72 19.30 7.55 27.40
N PHE A 73 18.12 7.01 27.12
CA PHE A 73 17.33 7.49 25.99
C PHE A 73 16.83 8.92 26.20
N LYS A 74 16.48 9.30 27.45
CA LYS A 74 16.13 10.68 27.82
C LYS A 74 17.27 11.67 27.51
N ILE A 75 18.53 11.25 27.64
CA ILE A 75 19.70 12.08 27.31
C ILE A 75 19.80 12.25 25.80
N ILE A 76 19.71 11.15 25.04
CA ILE A 76 19.80 11.18 23.58
C ILE A 76 18.73 12.09 22.96
N ILE A 77 17.47 12.00 23.39
CA ILE A 77 16.39 12.85 22.83
C ILE A 77 16.46 14.33 23.26
N LYS A 78 17.32 14.66 24.24
CA LYS A 78 17.60 16.04 24.64
C LYS A 78 18.82 16.62 23.92
N SER A 79 19.62 15.78 23.26
CA SER A 79 20.79 16.21 22.50
C SER A 79 20.39 16.95 21.24
N GLU A 80 21.10 18.05 21.00
CA GLU A 80 20.99 18.84 19.79
C GLU A 80 21.52 18.06 18.58
N THR A 81 22.68 17.40 18.71
CA THR A 81 23.32 16.66 17.62
C THR A 81 22.41 15.52 17.12
N PHE A 82 21.77 14.80 18.04
CA PHE A 82 20.87 13.72 17.70
C PHE A 82 19.61 14.23 16.97
N SER A 83 19.03 15.31 17.47
CA SER A 83 17.84 15.92 16.89
C SER A 83 18.12 16.49 15.49
N GLN A 84 19.22 17.21 15.33
CA GLN A 84 19.67 17.72 14.03
C GLN A 84 19.97 16.62 13.02
N PHE A 85 20.51 15.48 13.45
CA PHE A 85 20.77 14.35 12.55
C PHE A 85 19.48 13.83 11.91
N PHE A 86 18.45 13.58 12.72
CA PHE A 86 17.14 13.14 12.22
C PHE A 86 16.48 14.22 11.35
N TYR A 87 16.53 15.48 11.79
CA TYR A 87 15.99 16.60 11.01
C TYR A 87 16.62 16.68 9.62
N ARG A 88 17.96 16.65 9.55
CA ARG A 88 18.69 16.66 8.27
C ARG A 88 18.32 15.46 7.41
N ALA A 89 18.19 14.28 8.02
CA ALA A 89 17.79 13.10 7.28
C ALA A 89 16.39 13.26 6.67
N ILE A 90 15.39 13.65 7.47
CA ILE A 90 14.02 13.91 6.97
C ILE A 90 14.00 14.99 5.89
N LYS A 91 14.79 16.06 6.07
CA LYS A 91 14.93 17.13 5.07
C LYS A 91 15.44 16.59 3.74
N VAL A 92 16.47 15.74 3.74
CA VAL A 92 16.98 15.11 2.52
C VAL A 92 15.92 14.20 1.88
N VAL A 93 15.23 13.37 2.66
CA VAL A 93 14.18 12.47 2.13
C VAL A 93 13.02 13.26 1.51
N SER A 94 12.75 14.47 2.00
CA SER A 94 11.64 15.30 1.52
C SER A 94 12.03 16.19 0.34
N MET A 95 13.26 16.73 0.34
CA MET A 95 13.71 17.75 -0.62
C MET A 95 14.62 17.22 -1.73
N SER A 96 15.33 16.11 -1.48
CA SER A 96 16.30 15.52 -2.41
C SER A 96 16.29 13.98 -2.30
N PRO A 97 15.11 13.33 -2.45
CA PRO A 97 14.96 11.89 -2.23
C PRO A 97 15.87 11.03 -3.10
N GLU A 98 16.26 11.51 -4.29
CA GLU A 98 17.18 10.86 -5.22
C GLU A 98 18.60 10.63 -4.66
N THR A 99 18.96 11.38 -3.62
CA THR A 99 20.28 11.27 -2.96
C THR A 99 20.28 10.27 -1.79
N CYS A 100 19.13 9.69 -1.46
CA CYS A 100 18.99 8.77 -0.34
C CYS A 100 19.22 7.31 -0.75
N THR A 101 20.10 6.63 0.00
CA THR A 101 20.26 5.18 -0.11
C THR A 101 19.18 4.44 0.67
N VAL A 102 18.71 3.32 0.12
CA VAL A 102 17.65 2.49 0.72
C VAL A 102 18.03 2.01 2.13
N ASP A 103 19.29 1.65 2.34
CA ASP A 103 19.78 1.17 3.63
C ASP A 103 19.70 2.25 4.72
N ARG A 104 20.08 3.49 4.40
CA ARG A 104 20.01 4.60 5.34
C ARG A 104 18.56 4.92 5.71
N LEU A 105 17.64 4.93 4.74
CA LEU A 105 16.20 5.11 4.97
C LEU A 105 15.66 4.05 5.93
N ASN A 106 15.98 2.78 5.68
CA ASN A 106 15.53 1.65 6.51
C ASN A 106 16.08 1.72 7.95
N LYS A 107 17.32 2.19 8.13
CA LYS A 107 17.91 2.41 9.46
C LYS A 107 17.16 3.49 10.23
N ILE A 108 16.92 4.65 9.62
CA ILE A 108 16.21 5.77 10.26
C ILE A 108 14.77 5.36 10.58
N ARG A 109 14.05 4.81 9.60
CA ARG A 109 12.67 4.35 9.77
C ARG A 109 12.55 3.23 10.80
N GLY A 110 13.57 2.38 10.92
CA GLY A 110 13.60 1.33 11.95
C GLY A 110 13.68 1.84 13.39
N VAL A 111 14.02 3.12 13.60
CA VAL A 111 14.20 3.74 14.91
C VAL A 111 13.15 4.83 15.19
N LEU A 112 12.78 5.63 14.19
CA LEU A 112 11.90 6.79 14.35
C LEU A 112 10.57 6.48 15.07
N PRO A 113 9.79 5.42 14.73
CA PRO A 113 8.55 5.11 15.44
C PRO A 113 8.74 4.88 16.93
N ARG A 114 9.92 4.37 17.35
CA ARG A 114 10.24 4.17 18.77
C ARG A 114 10.52 5.50 19.47
N ILE A 115 11.18 6.43 18.79
CA ILE A 115 11.38 7.79 19.29
C ILE A 115 10.03 8.48 19.46
N LEU A 116 9.16 8.43 18.44
CA LEU A 116 7.83 9.02 18.48
C LEU A 116 6.96 8.41 19.60
N ALA A 117 6.99 7.08 19.76
CA ALA A 117 6.30 6.40 20.86
C ALA A 117 6.78 6.87 22.24
N PHE A 118 8.04 7.28 22.36
CA PHE A 118 8.61 7.82 23.59
C PHE A 118 8.21 9.28 23.84
N LEU A 119 8.18 10.11 22.80
CA LEU A 119 7.72 11.50 22.87
C LEU A 119 6.24 11.63 23.23
N ARG A 120 5.44 10.57 23.04
CA ARG A 120 4.06 10.52 23.52
C ARG A 120 3.96 10.71 25.04
N ASN A 121 5.03 10.44 25.79
CA ASN A 121 5.11 10.81 27.20
C ASN A 121 5.21 12.34 27.34
N THR A 122 4.22 12.94 28.01
CA THR A 122 4.04 14.40 28.13
C THR A 122 5.24 15.12 28.76
N GLU A 123 6.05 14.45 29.57
CA GLU A 123 7.28 15.03 30.15
C GLU A 123 8.33 15.45 29.11
N LEU A 124 8.20 14.97 27.87
CA LEU A 124 9.21 15.12 26.82
C LEU A 124 8.77 16.01 25.67
N GLN A 125 7.58 16.60 25.75
CA GLN A 125 7.06 17.54 24.74
C GLN A 125 7.84 18.87 24.72
N ASN A 126 8.69 19.12 25.71
CA ASN A 126 9.63 20.25 25.74
C ASN A 126 11.06 19.86 25.34
N SER A 127 11.30 18.63 24.84
CA SER A 127 12.64 18.24 24.43
C SER A 127 13.05 18.90 23.11
N THR A 128 14.36 19.06 22.94
CA THR A 128 14.97 19.49 21.67
C THR A 128 14.48 18.67 20.50
N PHE A 129 14.42 17.34 20.65
CA PHE A 129 13.92 16.46 19.60
C PHE A 129 12.45 16.73 19.26
N TYR A 130 11.59 17.04 20.24
CA TYR A 130 10.18 17.34 19.97
C TYR A 130 10.02 18.57 19.08
N GLN A 131 10.79 19.64 19.34
CA GLN A 131 10.77 20.85 18.49
C GLN A 131 11.19 20.53 17.06
N TYR A 132 12.30 19.81 16.89
CA TYR A 132 12.72 19.31 15.58
C TYR A 132 11.70 18.36 14.95
N ALA A 133 10.98 17.57 15.73
CA ALA A 133 9.97 16.64 15.23
C ALA A 133 8.75 17.39 14.67
N LEU A 134 8.38 18.53 15.25
CA LEU A 134 7.37 19.45 14.66
C LEU A 134 7.85 19.94 13.29
N GLU A 135 9.07 20.46 13.20
CA GLU A 135 9.62 20.93 11.91
C GLU A 135 9.77 19.79 10.88
N MET A 136 10.16 18.58 11.33
CA MET A 136 10.23 17.40 10.48
C MET A 136 8.86 17.04 9.92
N PHE A 137 7.81 17.08 10.75
CA PHE A 137 6.45 16.84 10.33
C PHE A 137 6.01 17.85 9.27
N ASP A 138 6.24 19.14 9.53
CA ASP A 138 5.90 20.21 8.58
C ASP A 138 6.61 20.02 7.23
N ILE A 139 7.91 19.68 7.26
CA ILE A 139 8.68 19.42 6.03
C ILE A 139 8.09 18.23 5.25
N LEU A 140 7.71 17.16 5.94
CA LEU A 140 7.12 15.96 5.33
C LEU A 140 5.80 16.28 4.64
N VAL A 141 4.95 17.10 5.28
CA VAL A 141 3.65 17.54 4.75
C VAL A 141 3.84 18.40 3.51
N HIS A 142 4.62 19.49 3.62
CA HIS A 142 4.75 20.48 2.55
C HIS A 142 5.58 19.99 1.35
N ASN A 143 6.32 18.90 1.49
CA ASN A 143 7.20 18.36 0.45
C ASN A 143 6.94 16.86 0.24
N PHE A 144 5.67 16.47 0.34
CA PHE A 144 5.25 15.08 0.25
C PHE A 144 5.68 14.42 -1.08
N ASN A 145 6.22 13.21 -0.97
CA ASN A 145 6.63 12.37 -2.09
C ASN A 145 6.57 10.89 -1.71
N SER A 146 6.76 10.00 -2.69
CA SER A 146 6.68 8.54 -2.47
C SER A 146 7.70 8.01 -1.46
N THR A 147 8.87 8.63 -1.37
CA THR A 147 9.95 8.23 -0.46
C THR A 147 9.67 8.63 0.98
N ASN A 148 9.04 9.80 1.18
CA ASN A 148 8.75 10.33 2.50
C ASN A 148 7.39 9.88 3.08
N LEU A 149 6.53 9.27 2.26
CA LEU A 149 5.24 8.66 2.63
C LEU A 149 5.27 7.94 3.98
N TYR A 150 6.20 7.01 4.15
CA TYR A 150 6.23 6.16 5.33
C TYR A 150 6.67 6.90 6.58
N PHE A 151 7.51 7.93 6.43
CA PHE A 151 7.87 8.79 7.54
C PHE A 151 6.66 9.60 7.99
N LEU A 152 5.93 10.22 7.05
CA LEU A 152 4.70 10.94 7.38
C LEU A 152 3.70 10.02 8.08
N TYR A 153 3.51 8.80 7.57
CA TYR A 153 2.65 7.80 8.23
C TYR A 153 3.10 7.49 9.67
N ASP A 154 4.39 7.31 9.91
CA ASP A 154 4.93 7.04 11.26
C ASP A 154 4.62 8.20 12.24
N PHE A 155 4.69 9.45 11.77
CA PHE A 155 4.28 10.63 12.54
C PHE A 155 2.79 10.63 12.87
N LEU A 156 1.93 10.42 11.86
CA LEU A 156 0.48 10.40 12.04
C LEU A 156 0.01 9.24 12.94
N ASN A 157 0.68 8.10 12.85
CA ASN A 157 0.38 6.92 13.67
C ASN A 157 1.01 6.97 15.07
N SER A 158 1.81 8.00 15.40
CA SER A 158 2.46 8.13 16.71
C SER A 158 1.47 8.32 17.86
N GLY A 159 0.27 8.84 17.57
CA GLY A 159 -0.73 9.21 18.57
C GLY A 159 -0.42 10.50 19.34
N ILE A 160 0.53 11.31 18.86
CA ILE A 160 0.85 12.63 19.42
C ILE A 160 -0.11 13.67 18.80
N PRO A 161 -0.85 14.45 19.62
CA PRO A 161 -1.88 15.38 19.09
C PRO A 161 -1.37 16.47 18.15
N SER A 162 -0.10 16.86 18.24
CA SER A 162 0.49 17.86 17.35
C SER A 162 0.83 17.31 15.96
N PHE A 163 0.87 15.98 15.76
CA PHE A 163 1.17 15.35 14.48
C PHE A 163 -0.11 14.88 13.81
N THR A 164 -0.88 15.84 13.31
CA THR A 164 -2.17 15.60 12.67
C THR A 164 -2.29 16.49 11.45
N LEU A 165 -2.90 16.00 10.38
CA LEU A 165 -3.17 16.82 9.20
C LEU A 165 -4.44 17.62 9.40
N THR A 166 -4.37 18.90 9.03
CA THR A 166 -5.56 19.68 8.71
C THR A 166 -6.15 19.19 7.38
N GLU A 167 -7.35 19.65 7.05
CA GLU A 167 -7.95 19.36 5.75
C GLU A 167 -7.14 20.00 4.59
N GLU A 168 -6.65 21.23 4.78
CA GLU A 168 -5.83 21.95 3.79
C GLU A 168 -4.48 21.24 3.54
N ASP A 169 -3.79 20.80 4.60
CA ASP A 169 -2.58 19.99 4.48
C ASP A 169 -2.86 18.72 3.67
N PHE A 170 -3.97 18.06 3.98
CA PHE A 170 -4.36 16.84 3.32
C PHE A 170 -4.69 17.06 1.84
N GLU A 171 -5.44 18.11 1.52
CA GLU A 171 -5.72 18.49 0.13
C GLU A 171 -4.45 18.76 -0.66
N SER A 172 -3.48 19.47 -0.09
CA SER A 172 -2.20 19.76 -0.76
C SER A 172 -1.38 18.50 -1.06
N ILE A 173 -1.52 17.45 -0.23
CA ILE A 173 -0.87 16.15 -0.42
C ILE A 173 -1.58 15.35 -1.51
N ILE A 174 -2.92 15.27 -1.43
CA ILE A 174 -3.75 14.48 -2.34
C ILE A 174 -3.79 15.10 -3.73
N PHE A 175 -3.85 16.42 -3.84
CA PHE A 175 -3.97 17.13 -5.10
C PHE A 175 -2.71 17.93 -5.41
N LYS A 176 -2.05 17.56 -6.51
CA LYS A 176 -0.92 18.30 -7.07
C LYS A 176 -1.29 18.78 -8.46
N ASP A 177 -1.13 20.08 -8.71
CA ASP A 177 -1.50 20.72 -9.99
C ASP A 177 -2.95 20.41 -10.41
N GLN A 178 -3.88 20.45 -9.44
CA GLN A 178 -5.32 20.13 -9.60
C GLN A 178 -5.61 18.68 -10.03
N LYS A 179 -4.62 17.78 -9.92
CA LYS A 179 -4.76 16.35 -10.22
C LYS A 179 -4.45 15.52 -8.99
N ILE A 180 -5.02 14.32 -8.94
CA ILE A 180 -4.71 13.38 -7.86
C ILE A 180 -3.25 12.96 -7.96
N ASN A 181 -2.54 13.15 -6.86
CA ASN A 181 -1.16 12.78 -6.67
C ASN A 181 -1.08 11.26 -6.45
N SER A 182 -0.58 10.52 -7.43
CA SER A 182 -0.45 9.06 -7.34
C SER A 182 0.41 8.62 -6.15
N ALA A 183 1.42 9.41 -5.77
CA ALA A 183 2.26 9.13 -4.61
C ALA A 183 1.47 9.13 -3.28
N ALA A 184 0.31 9.78 -3.24
CA ALA A 184 -0.53 9.87 -2.04
C ALA A 184 -1.57 8.75 -1.93
N ILE A 185 -1.77 7.94 -2.97
CA ILE A 185 -2.74 6.83 -2.95
C ILE A 185 -2.43 5.79 -1.85
N PRO A 186 -1.15 5.40 -1.62
CA PRO A 186 -0.84 4.54 -0.49
C PRO A 186 -1.18 5.19 0.87
N LEU A 187 -1.01 6.51 1.02
CA LEU A 187 -1.38 7.24 2.24
C LEU A 187 -2.89 7.15 2.47
N LEU A 188 -3.72 7.39 1.44
CA LEU A 188 -5.18 7.26 1.51
C LEU A 188 -5.59 5.87 1.99
N SER A 189 -4.98 4.81 1.45
CA SER A 189 -5.26 3.43 1.85
C SER A 189 -4.88 3.17 3.31
N LEU A 190 -3.79 3.78 3.79
CA LEU A 190 -3.32 3.64 5.16
C LEU A 190 -4.20 4.41 6.14
N LEU A 191 -4.66 5.62 5.78
CA LEU A 191 -5.54 6.43 6.63
C LEU A 191 -6.92 5.80 6.81
N ASN A 192 -7.44 5.15 5.77
CA ASN A 192 -8.70 4.40 5.84
C ASN A 192 -8.67 3.27 6.90
N SER A 193 -7.49 2.89 7.41
CA SER A 193 -7.34 1.89 8.47
C SER A 193 -7.45 2.42 9.91
N GLY A 194 -7.72 3.73 10.10
CA GLY A 194 -8.11 4.28 11.41
C GLY A 194 -7.10 5.23 12.07
N ILE A 195 -6.31 5.97 11.29
CA ILE A 195 -5.50 7.08 11.83
C ILE A 195 -6.40 8.25 12.23
N LYS A 196 -6.06 8.93 13.33
CA LYS A 196 -6.76 10.15 13.75
C LYS A 196 -6.38 11.31 12.85
N LEU A 197 -7.37 11.82 12.11
CA LEU A 197 -7.30 13.07 11.35
C LEU A 197 -8.04 14.17 12.12
N GLN A 198 -7.71 15.45 11.88
CA GLN A 198 -8.46 16.56 12.48
C GLN A 198 -9.85 16.76 11.83
N PHE A 199 -10.06 16.16 10.67
CA PHE A 199 -11.31 16.24 9.90
C PHE A 199 -11.92 14.85 9.72
N ASN A 200 -13.19 14.83 9.31
CA ASN A 200 -13.90 13.58 9.05
C ASN A 200 -13.52 13.06 7.65
N PHE A 201 -12.72 11.99 7.62
CA PHE A 201 -12.28 11.36 6.37
C PHE A 201 -13.44 10.93 5.47
N SER A 202 -14.54 10.44 6.03
CA SER A 202 -15.70 10.04 5.24
C SER A 202 -16.37 11.22 4.55
N ASN A 203 -16.47 12.38 5.22
CA ASN A 203 -16.98 13.60 4.60
C ASN A 203 -16.06 14.07 3.47
N TYR A 204 -14.75 14.05 3.70
CA TYR A 204 -13.77 14.40 2.68
C TYR A 204 -13.88 13.51 1.42
N ILE A 205 -14.01 12.19 1.61
CA ILE A 205 -14.20 11.25 0.50
C ILE A 205 -15.52 11.51 -0.24
N HIS A 206 -16.57 11.89 0.47
CA HIS A 206 -17.85 12.27 -0.12
C HIS A 206 -17.71 13.53 -0.98
N ASP A 207 -17.11 14.59 -0.45
CA ASP A 207 -16.95 15.88 -1.13
C ASP A 207 -16.09 15.77 -2.40
N HIS A 208 -15.11 14.87 -2.39
CA HIS A 208 -14.20 14.61 -3.51
C HIS A 208 -14.54 13.35 -4.33
N PHE A 209 -15.71 12.76 -4.12
CA PHE A 209 -16.10 11.46 -4.70
C PHE A 209 -15.91 11.39 -6.21
N ILE A 210 -16.38 12.41 -6.94
CA ILE A 210 -16.31 12.46 -8.40
C ILE A 210 -14.86 12.55 -8.89
N SER A 211 -14.02 13.35 -8.24
CA SER A 211 -12.60 13.49 -8.59
C SER A 211 -11.88 12.15 -8.48
N PHE A 212 -12.05 11.45 -7.37
CA PHE A 212 -11.48 10.11 -7.16
C PHE A 212 -12.04 9.08 -8.14
N LEU A 213 -13.36 9.09 -8.37
CA LEU A 213 -13.99 8.16 -9.29
C LEU A 213 -13.45 8.35 -10.71
N LEU A 214 -13.38 9.58 -11.20
CA LEU A 214 -12.80 9.90 -12.50
C LEU A 214 -11.36 9.40 -12.59
N TYR A 215 -10.53 9.73 -11.61
CA TYR A 215 -9.15 9.26 -11.57
C TYR A 215 -9.05 7.73 -11.69
N ALA A 216 -9.86 6.98 -10.96
CA ALA A 216 -9.83 5.51 -11.02
C ALA A 216 -10.25 4.93 -12.38
N LEU A 217 -11.02 5.69 -13.18
CA LEU A 217 -11.57 5.28 -14.46
C LEU A 217 -10.72 5.72 -15.67
N LEU A 218 -9.77 6.64 -15.48
CA LEU A 218 -8.89 7.10 -16.55
C LEU A 218 -7.97 5.97 -17.04
N ARG A 219 -7.69 6.00 -18.35
CA ARG A 219 -6.86 4.99 -19.02
C ARG A 219 -5.42 4.94 -18.51
N ASP A 220 -4.87 6.12 -18.20
CA ASP A 220 -3.48 6.28 -17.81
C ASP A 220 -3.24 6.06 -16.30
N THR A 221 -4.31 5.82 -15.53
CA THR A 221 -4.18 5.53 -14.11
C THR A 221 -3.65 4.11 -13.91
N PRO A 222 -2.59 3.92 -13.10
CA PRO A 222 -2.08 2.59 -12.78
C PRO A 222 -3.18 1.69 -12.20
N LEU A 223 -3.25 0.43 -12.66
CA LEU A 223 -4.27 -0.52 -12.19
C LEU A 223 -4.32 -0.62 -10.66
N PHE A 224 -3.16 -0.64 -10.01
CA PHE A 224 -3.07 -0.70 -8.55
C PHE A 224 -3.75 0.49 -7.88
N ASP A 225 -3.53 1.71 -8.40
CA ASP A 225 -4.11 2.94 -7.87
C ASP A 225 -5.62 2.98 -8.09
N SER A 226 -6.08 2.63 -9.29
CA SER A 226 -7.51 2.49 -9.59
C SER A 226 -8.21 1.51 -8.64
N MET A 227 -7.58 0.37 -8.36
CA MET A 227 -8.13 -0.61 -7.42
C MET A 227 -8.24 -0.05 -6.01
N LYS A 228 -7.21 0.65 -5.54
CA LYS A 228 -7.18 1.24 -4.20
C LYS A 228 -8.21 2.34 -4.03
N ILE A 229 -8.34 3.21 -5.03
CA ILE A 229 -9.38 4.24 -5.01
C ILE A 229 -10.78 3.63 -5.01
N LEU A 230 -11.07 2.64 -5.86
CA LEU A 230 -12.39 1.99 -5.84
C LEU A 230 -12.70 1.27 -4.51
N GLU A 231 -11.68 0.74 -3.83
CA GLU A 231 -11.80 0.20 -2.49
C GLU A 231 -12.21 1.28 -1.48
N ILE A 232 -11.50 2.42 -1.47
CA ILE A 232 -11.81 3.58 -0.61
C ILE A 232 -13.23 4.11 -0.88
N LEU A 233 -13.62 4.23 -2.15
CA LEU A 233 -14.93 4.74 -2.54
C LEU A 233 -16.07 3.73 -2.35
N SER A 234 -15.84 2.54 -1.81
CA SER A 234 -16.83 1.45 -1.86
C SER A 234 -18.19 1.82 -1.24
N ALA A 235 -18.20 2.54 -0.13
CA ALA A 235 -19.43 2.99 0.52
C ALA A 235 -20.17 4.05 -0.32
N GLU A 236 -19.43 5.06 -0.81
CA GLU A 236 -20.00 6.13 -1.65
C GLU A 236 -20.55 5.60 -2.98
N ILE A 237 -19.87 4.60 -3.57
CA ILE A 237 -20.37 3.91 -4.76
C ILE A 237 -21.71 3.23 -4.47
N GLU A 238 -21.84 2.51 -3.35
CA GLU A 238 -23.09 1.80 -3.01
C GLU A 238 -24.26 2.78 -2.82
N ASN A 239 -23.99 3.93 -2.20
CA ASN A 239 -24.98 5.00 -1.99
C ASN A 239 -25.36 5.69 -3.31
N SER A 240 -24.38 5.91 -4.19
CA SER A 240 -24.54 6.74 -5.40
C SER A 240 -24.78 5.94 -6.67
N ARG A 241 -24.77 4.60 -6.64
CA ARG A 241 -24.89 3.76 -7.84
C ARG A 241 -26.17 3.97 -8.64
N LYS A 242 -27.22 4.54 -8.05
CA LYS A 242 -28.50 4.84 -8.73
C LYS A 242 -28.55 6.26 -9.29
N ASP A 243 -27.60 7.13 -8.90
CA ASP A 243 -27.53 8.50 -9.36
C ASP A 243 -27.27 8.56 -10.88
N LYS A 244 -28.01 9.44 -11.57
CA LYS A 244 -27.94 9.55 -13.03
C LYS A 244 -26.63 10.16 -13.51
N VAL A 245 -26.10 11.14 -12.78
CA VAL A 245 -24.84 11.82 -13.10
C VAL A 245 -23.68 10.85 -12.92
N VAL A 246 -23.63 10.15 -11.79
CA VAL A 246 -22.59 9.16 -11.50
C VAL A 246 -22.60 8.04 -12.54
N LYS A 247 -23.78 7.51 -12.89
CA LYS A 247 -23.90 6.52 -13.98
C LYS A 247 -23.43 7.08 -15.32
N GLY A 248 -23.79 8.32 -15.64
CA GLY A 248 -23.36 8.98 -16.87
C GLY A 248 -21.84 9.03 -16.99
N ILE A 249 -21.16 9.44 -15.90
CA ILE A 249 -19.69 9.47 -15.81
C ILE A 249 -19.13 8.06 -15.97
N VAL A 250 -19.63 7.09 -15.21
CA VAL A 250 -19.12 5.71 -15.26
C VAL A 250 -19.26 5.12 -16.67
N CYS A 251 -20.39 5.32 -17.34
CA CYS A 251 -20.59 4.89 -18.72
C CYS A 251 -19.63 5.59 -19.69
N GLN A 252 -19.43 6.91 -19.55
CA GLN A 252 -18.56 7.68 -20.43
C GLN A 252 -17.10 7.22 -20.37
N PHE A 253 -16.63 6.81 -19.19
CA PHE A 253 -15.24 6.38 -18.99
C PHE A 253 -15.07 4.85 -18.99
N TYR A 254 -16.15 4.08 -19.06
CA TYR A 254 -16.12 2.62 -19.00
C TYR A 254 -15.15 2.03 -20.02
N ASP A 255 -15.23 2.45 -21.29
CA ASP A 255 -14.44 1.86 -22.38
C ASP A 255 -12.94 2.12 -22.24
N ASN A 256 -12.57 3.22 -21.58
CA ASN A 256 -11.19 3.63 -21.34
C ASN A 256 -10.55 2.92 -20.14
N ALA A 257 -11.35 2.34 -19.25
CA ALA A 257 -10.85 1.69 -18.05
C ALA A 257 -10.16 0.36 -18.34
N HIS A 258 -9.19 0.01 -17.49
CA HIS A 258 -8.54 -1.31 -17.53
C HIS A 258 -9.59 -2.44 -17.41
N PRO A 259 -9.45 -3.59 -18.09
CA PRO A 259 -10.45 -4.67 -18.06
C PRO A 259 -10.84 -5.16 -16.65
N TYR A 260 -9.89 -5.24 -15.73
CA TYR A 260 -10.19 -5.56 -14.33
C TYR A 260 -11.12 -4.52 -13.68
N ILE A 261 -10.88 -3.23 -13.96
CA ILE A 261 -11.69 -2.10 -13.48
C ILE A 261 -13.08 -2.14 -14.11
N LYS A 262 -13.19 -2.45 -15.42
CA LYS A 262 -14.49 -2.70 -16.09
C LYS A 262 -15.34 -3.74 -15.34
N SER A 263 -14.73 -4.85 -14.93
CA SER A 263 -15.39 -5.87 -14.11
C SER A 263 -15.88 -5.31 -12.76
N GLN A 264 -15.07 -4.50 -12.07
CA GLN A 264 -15.48 -3.87 -10.80
C GLN A 264 -16.63 -2.87 -10.99
N ILE A 265 -16.61 -2.10 -12.09
CA ILE A 265 -17.68 -1.18 -12.44
C ILE A 265 -19.01 -1.93 -12.61
N ILE A 266 -19.03 -3.01 -13.38
CA ILE A 266 -20.23 -3.80 -13.64
C ILE A 266 -20.82 -4.32 -12.32
N LYS A 267 -19.96 -4.87 -11.45
CA LYS A 267 -20.38 -5.41 -10.15
C LYS A 267 -20.94 -4.33 -9.21
N ARG A 268 -20.30 -3.16 -9.14
CA ARG A 268 -20.63 -2.14 -8.14
C ARG A 268 -21.74 -1.19 -8.60
N PHE A 269 -21.75 -0.82 -9.87
CA PHE A 269 -22.73 0.12 -10.43
C PHE A 269 -23.92 -0.55 -11.11
N HIS A 270 -23.88 -1.88 -11.28
CA HIS A 270 -24.92 -2.65 -11.96
C HIS A 270 -25.21 -2.14 -13.38
N ILE A 271 -24.16 -1.72 -14.09
CA ILE A 271 -24.22 -1.22 -15.47
C ILE A 271 -23.86 -2.37 -16.43
N LEU A 272 -24.63 -2.48 -17.51
CA LEU A 272 -24.30 -3.35 -18.64
C LEU A 272 -23.71 -2.47 -19.76
N PRO A 273 -22.53 -2.82 -20.32
CA PRO A 273 -21.97 -2.14 -21.49
C PRO A 273 -22.94 -2.18 -22.68
N ILE A 274 -22.89 -1.23 -23.61
CA ILE A 274 -23.83 -1.21 -24.76
C ILE A 274 -23.72 -2.50 -25.59
N ASP A 275 -22.51 -2.98 -25.83
CA ASP A 275 -22.22 -4.23 -26.57
C ASP A 275 -21.96 -5.43 -25.63
N PHE A 276 -22.55 -5.47 -24.44
CA PHE A 276 -22.25 -6.51 -23.43
C PHE A 276 -22.42 -7.95 -23.94
N VAL A 277 -23.32 -8.16 -24.91
CA VAL A 277 -23.51 -9.46 -25.54
C VAL A 277 -22.29 -9.85 -26.37
N LYS A 278 -21.72 -8.95 -27.18
CA LYS A 278 -20.46 -9.24 -27.90
C LYS A 278 -19.34 -9.59 -26.92
N VAL A 279 -19.23 -8.85 -25.82
CA VAL A 279 -18.26 -9.07 -24.73
C VAL A 279 -18.43 -10.45 -24.06
N LEU A 280 -19.64 -11.02 -24.00
CA LEU A 280 -19.86 -12.38 -23.49
C LEU A 280 -19.37 -13.48 -24.44
N PHE A 281 -19.27 -13.17 -25.74
CA PHE A 281 -19.03 -14.14 -26.80
C PHE A 281 -17.76 -13.88 -27.64
N ASP A 282 -17.00 -12.83 -27.33
CA ASP A 282 -15.76 -12.45 -28.01
C ASP A 282 -14.54 -13.12 -27.33
N PRO A 283 -13.70 -13.86 -28.09
CA PRO A 283 -12.55 -14.62 -27.58
C PRO A 283 -11.42 -13.76 -27.01
N GLU A 284 -11.31 -12.47 -27.39
CA GLU A 284 -10.28 -11.57 -26.83
C GLU A 284 -10.73 -10.93 -25.50
N THR A 285 -11.98 -11.16 -25.11
CA THR A 285 -12.56 -10.49 -23.97
C THR A 285 -11.98 -11.00 -22.65
N ASN A 286 -11.72 -10.07 -21.74
CA ASN A 286 -11.29 -10.40 -20.40
C ASN A 286 -12.37 -11.21 -19.67
N ASN A 287 -12.11 -12.49 -19.40
CA ASN A 287 -12.99 -13.43 -18.71
C ASN A 287 -13.60 -12.88 -17.41
N HIS A 288 -12.92 -11.99 -16.69
CA HIS A 288 -13.45 -11.35 -15.49
C HIS A 288 -14.62 -10.40 -15.80
N VAL A 289 -14.56 -9.67 -16.92
CA VAL A 289 -15.61 -8.78 -17.39
C VAL A 289 -16.83 -9.59 -17.80
N ALA A 290 -16.64 -10.63 -18.63
CA ALA A 290 -17.70 -11.52 -19.08
C ALA A 290 -18.41 -12.19 -17.89
N LYS A 291 -17.66 -12.71 -16.91
CA LYS A 291 -18.23 -13.29 -15.68
C LYS A 291 -19.07 -12.28 -14.89
N SER A 292 -18.60 -11.04 -14.77
CA SER A 292 -19.31 -9.98 -14.04
C SER A 292 -20.62 -9.60 -14.72
N ILE A 293 -20.63 -9.54 -16.05
CA ILE A 293 -21.84 -9.31 -16.86
C ILE A 293 -22.84 -10.44 -16.61
N LEU A 294 -22.39 -11.70 -16.71
CA LEU A 294 -23.23 -12.87 -16.51
C LEU A 294 -23.87 -12.88 -15.11
N ASP A 295 -23.07 -12.68 -14.06
CA ASP A 295 -23.55 -12.64 -12.68
C ASP A 295 -24.61 -11.53 -12.48
N LEU A 296 -24.38 -10.34 -13.07
CA LEU A 296 -25.33 -9.24 -13.02
C LEU A 296 -26.64 -9.58 -13.75
N MET A 297 -26.57 -10.17 -14.94
CA MET A 297 -27.73 -10.53 -15.74
C MET A 297 -28.62 -11.59 -15.08
N ILE A 298 -28.00 -12.57 -14.39
CA ILE A 298 -28.70 -13.55 -13.56
C ILE A 298 -29.44 -12.84 -12.42
N SER A 299 -28.73 -11.97 -11.68
CA SER A 299 -29.31 -11.27 -10.52
C SER A 299 -30.51 -10.40 -10.87
N LYS A 300 -30.52 -9.81 -12.07
CA LYS A 300 -31.60 -8.94 -12.56
C LYS A 300 -32.70 -9.69 -13.31
N ASN A 301 -32.60 -11.00 -13.48
CA ASN A 301 -33.52 -11.82 -14.29
C ASN A 301 -33.71 -11.31 -15.74
N VAL A 302 -32.68 -10.67 -16.30
CA VAL A 302 -32.68 -10.17 -17.69
C VAL A 302 -31.84 -11.03 -18.63
N LEU A 303 -31.20 -12.07 -18.09
CA LEU A 303 -30.39 -13.02 -18.86
C LEU A 303 -31.19 -13.69 -19.97
N ARG A 304 -32.41 -14.17 -19.66
CA ARG A 304 -33.21 -14.97 -20.59
C ARG A 304 -33.56 -14.22 -21.88
N GLN A 305 -34.10 -13.00 -21.77
CA GLN A 305 -34.51 -12.21 -22.94
C GLN A 305 -33.32 -11.87 -23.85
N ASN A 306 -32.23 -11.36 -23.28
CA ASN A 306 -31.09 -10.89 -24.06
C ASN A 306 -30.25 -12.02 -24.67
N VAL A 307 -30.21 -13.20 -24.03
CA VAL A 307 -29.52 -14.39 -24.58
C VAL A 307 -30.36 -15.03 -25.67
N ALA A 308 -31.69 -15.12 -25.50
CA ALA A 308 -32.59 -15.68 -26.52
C ALA A 308 -32.45 -14.93 -27.86
N ASP A 309 -32.43 -13.61 -27.83
CA ASP A 309 -32.34 -12.76 -29.03
C ASP A 309 -30.98 -12.89 -29.76
N PHE A 310 -29.91 -13.26 -29.05
CA PHE A 310 -28.57 -13.41 -29.65
C PHE A 310 -28.24 -14.83 -30.13
N VAL A 311 -28.81 -15.84 -29.47
CA VAL A 311 -28.59 -17.26 -29.79
C VAL A 311 -29.48 -17.71 -30.93
N ASN A 312 -30.53 -16.95 -31.25
CA ASN A 312 -31.37 -17.19 -32.43
C ASN A 312 -30.47 -17.25 -33.67
N ASP A 313 -30.57 -18.35 -34.43
CA ASP A 313 -29.78 -18.66 -35.63
C ASP A 313 -28.28 -18.95 -35.45
N LYS A 314 -27.79 -19.18 -34.22
CA LYS A 314 -26.37 -19.56 -33.96
C LYS A 314 -26.21 -21.01 -33.52
N THR A 315 -25.06 -21.59 -33.89
CA THR A 315 -24.62 -22.94 -33.51
C THR A 315 -23.40 -22.87 -32.59
N LEU A 316 -23.12 -23.97 -31.89
CA LEU A 316 -21.97 -24.03 -30.96
C LEU A 316 -20.61 -23.93 -31.65
N GLN A 317 -20.55 -24.21 -32.94
CA GLN A 317 -19.34 -24.03 -33.77
C GLN A 317 -19.00 -22.56 -34.01
N ASP A 318 -19.95 -21.65 -33.79
CA ASP A 318 -19.72 -20.21 -33.89
C ASP A 318 -18.94 -19.66 -32.68
N PHE A 319 -18.64 -20.53 -31.69
CA PHE A 319 -17.95 -20.15 -30.44
C PHE A 319 -16.90 -21.17 -29.93
N PRO A 320 -15.91 -21.57 -30.76
CA PRO A 320 -15.01 -22.68 -30.44
C PRO A 320 -14.01 -22.35 -29.31
N GLU A 321 -13.65 -21.08 -29.13
CA GLU A 321 -12.59 -20.63 -28.21
C GLU A 321 -13.13 -20.15 -26.83
N THR A 322 -14.39 -19.72 -26.75
CA THR A 322 -15.09 -19.30 -25.51
C THR A 322 -15.93 -20.43 -24.90
N PHE A 323 -15.76 -21.65 -25.42
CA PHE A 323 -16.55 -22.84 -25.13
C PHE A 323 -16.78 -23.13 -23.63
N PRO A 324 -15.76 -23.11 -22.75
CA PRO A 324 -15.97 -23.40 -21.32
C PRO A 324 -16.88 -22.40 -20.62
N PHE A 325 -16.86 -21.13 -21.07
CA PHE A 325 -17.67 -20.06 -20.49
C PHE A 325 -19.12 -20.13 -20.97
N ILE A 326 -19.33 -20.46 -22.24
CA ILE A 326 -20.66 -20.63 -22.85
C ILE A 326 -21.40 -21.82 -22.25
N VAL A 327 -20.69 -22.91 -21.94
CA VAL A 327 -21.28 -24.05 -21.20
C VAL A 327 -21.83 -23.58 -19.86
N THR A 328 -21.09 -22.74 -19.12
CA THR A 328 -21.55 -22.20 -17.83
C THR A 328 -22.83 -21.35 -17.98
N ILE A 329 -22.97 -20.60 -19.08
CA ILE A 329 -24.19 -19.82 -19.38
C ILE A 329 -25.39 -20.76 -19.63
N PHE A 330 -25.21 -21.78 -20.46
CA PHE A 330 -26.28 -22.71 -20.85
C PHE A 330 -26.57 -23.84 -19.85
N GLU A 331 -25.67 -24.06 -18.88
CA GLU A 331 -25.98 -24.82 -17.66
C GLU A 331 -26.99 -24.08 -16.79
N LYS A 332 -26.86 -22.74 -16.69
CA LYS A 332 -27.81 -21.89 -15.96
C LYS A 332 -29.10 -21.60 -16.73
N LEU A 333 -29.08 -21.72 -18.06
CA LEU A 333 -30.23 -21.52 -18.96
C LEU A 333 -30.40 -22.70 -19.94
N PRO A 334 -30.83 -23.88 -19.47
CA PRO A 334 -30.87 -25.09 -20.28
C PRO A 334 -31.89 -25.04 -21.43
N ASP A 335 -32.93 -24.23 -21.30
CA ASP A 335 -33.99 -24.04 -22.29
C ASP A 335 -33.57 -23.16 -23.48
N LEU A 336 -32.49 -22.38 -23.35
CA LEU A 336 -31.96 -21.51 -24.41
C LEU A 336 -30.77 -22.12 -25.14
N ARG A 337 -30.50 -23.41 -24.95
CA ARG A 337 -29.37 -24.09 -25.61
C ARG A 337 -29.49 -23.96 -27.15
N PRO A 338 -28.43 -23.56 -27.87
CA PRO A 338 -28.43 -23.54 -29.32
C PRO A 338 -28.65 -24.94 -29.88
N MET A 339 -29.07 -25.01 -31.15
CA MET A 339 -29.27 -26.29 -31.82
C MET A 339 -28.00 -27.15 -31.75
N LYS A 340 -28.19 -28.46 -31.52
CA LYS A 340 -27.12 -29.47 -31.41
C LYS A 340 -26.14 -29.24 -30.24
N PHE A 341 -26.54 -28.49 -29.21
CA PHE A 341 -25.66 -28.19 -28.06
C PHE A 341 -25.05 -29.44 -27.41
N ASN A 342 -25.88 -30.45 -27.11
CA ASN A 342 -25.43 -31.67 -26.45
C ASN A 342 -24.49 -32.51 -27.35
N GLU A 343 -24.74 -32.54 -28.66
CA GLU A 343 -23.91 -33.26 -29.64
C GLU A 343 -22.51 -32.63 -29.72
N TYR A 344 -22.43 -31.30 -29.75
CA TYR A 344 -21.16 -30.58 -29.75
C TYR A 344 -20.43 -30.65 -28.41
N LEU A 345 -21.15 -30.66 -27.28
CA LEU A 345 -20.55 -30.85 -25.96
C LEU A 345 -19.87 -32.21 -25.82
N GLN A 346 -20.49 -33.26 -26.34
CA GLN A 346 -19.89 -34.59 -26.39
C GLN A 346 -18.65 -34.63 -27.30
N GLN A 347 -18.70 -33.98 -28.47
CA GLN A 347 -17.55 -33.87 -29.37
C GLN A 347 -16.37 -33.09 -28.75
N TYR A 348 -16.64 -31.99 -28.04
CA TYR A 348 -15.62 -31.20 -27.37
C TYR A 348 -14.99 -31.97 -26.21
N ASN A 349 -15.79 -32.57 -25.32
CA ASN A 349 -15.28 -33.40 -24.23
C ASN A 349 -14.46 -34.59 -24.77
N GLY A 350 -14.83 -35.15 -25.91
CA GLY A 350 -14.06 -36.17 -26.62
C GLY A 350 -12.71 -35.70 -27.17
N ARG A 351 -12.53 -34.39 -27.43
CA ARG A 351 -11.25 -33.78 -27.86
C ARG A 351 -10.35 -33.36 -26.68
N VAL A 352 -10.93 -33.10 -25.50
CA VAL A 352 -10.19 -32.69 -24.28
C VAL A 352 -9.65 -33.90 -23.50
N ILE A 353 -10.08 -35.12 -23.82
CA ILE A 353 -9.39 -36.34 -23.37
C ILE A 353 -8.02 -36.39 -24.06
N VAL A 354 -7.01 -35.92 -23.33
CA VAL A 354 -5.59 -36.03 -23.68
C VAL A 354 -5.29 -37.48 -24.07
N PRO A 355 -4.64 -37.77 -25.21
CA PRO A 355 -4.14 -39.11 -25.47
C PRO A 355 -3.21 -39.48 -24.32
N GLU A 356 -3.40 -40.66 -23.71
CA GLU A 356 -2.49 -41.17 -22.69
C GLU A 356 -1.05 -40.96 -23.16
N GLN A 357 -0.34 -40.00 -22.55
CA GLN A 357 1.11 -39.98 -22.63
C GLN A 357 1.56 -41.26 -21.93
N LYS A 358 1.88 -42.28 -22.73
CA LYS A 358 2.64 -43.43 -22.26
C LYS A 358 3.84 -42.87 -21.50
N ARG A 359 3.83 -43.01 -20.18
CA ARG A 359 5.00 -42.69 -19.35
C ARG A 359 6.17 -43.48 -19.96
N PRO A 360 7.30 -42.84 -20.29
CA PRO A 360 8.47 -43.59 -20.69
C PRO A 360 8.83 -44.53 -19.55
N THR A 361 8.97 -45.82 -19.86
CA THR A 361 9.45 -46.84 -18.95
C THR A 361 10.79 -46.36 -18.39
N PRO A 362 11.00 -46.33 -17.06
CA PRO A 362 12.26 -45.86 -16.50
C PRO A 362 13.38 -46.80 -16.94
N THR A 363 14.32 -46.26 -17.72
CA THR A 363 15.58 -46.95 -18.02
C THR A 363 16.35 -47.10 -16.70
N PRO A 364 16.75 -48.33 -16.29
CA PRO A 364 17.53 -48.50 -15.09
C PRO A 364 18.89 -47.81 -15.27
N PHE A 365 19.18 -46.84 -14.41
CA PHE A 365 20.50 -46.22 -14.30
C PHE A 365 21.53 -47.31 -14.02
N ARG A 366 22.41 -47.57 -14.98
CA ARG A 366 23.67 -48.29 -14.74
C ARG A 366 24.70 -47.27 -14.30
N PHE A 367 25.16 -47.39 -13.05
CA PHE A 367 26.39 -46.75 -12.62
C PHE A 367 27.56 -47.43 -13.33
N ASN A 368 28.29 -46.68 -14.14
CA ASN A 368 29.66 -47.00 -14.52
C ASN A 368 30.58 -46.02 -13.81
#